data_AF-A0A8S9FKB8-F1
#
_entry.id   AF-A0A8S9FKB8-F1
#
_cell.length_a   1.000
_cell.length_b   1.000
_cell.length_c   1.000
_cell.angle_alpha   90.00
_cell.angle_beta   90.00
_cell.angle_gamma   90.00
#
_symmetry.space_group_name_H-M   'P 1'
#
loop_
_entity.id
_entity.type
_entity.pdbx_description
1 polymer ?
#
loop_
_entity_poly.entity_id
_entity_poly.type
_entity_poly.pdbx_seq_one_letter_code
_entity_poly.pdbx_strand_id
1 'polypeptide(L)' 'MLFDLLTAANYLNCKGLLDLTCQKVADNIKDLSPEEVRKIFNIQNDFSEEEEADVRKENEWAFK' A
#
# COMPACT_ATOMS: atom_id res chain seq x y z
N MET A 1 -5.84 -9.89 10.24
CA MET A 1 -5.60 -11.29 9.82
C MET A 1 -4.49 -11.41 8.77
N LEU A 2 -4.61 -10.81 7.57
CA LEU A 2 -3.52 -10.88 6.57
C LEU A 2 -2.23 -10.18 7.04
N PHE A 3 -2.37 -9.02 7.69
CA PHE A 3 -1.24 -8.31 8.28
C PHE A 3 -0.58 -9.09 9.42
N ASP A 4 -1.36 -9.70 10.30
CA ASP A 4 -0.83 -10.53 11.39
C ASP A 4 -0.04 -11.72 10.82
N LEU A 5 -0.51 -12.30 9.71
CA LEU A 5 0.18 -13.39 9.00
C LEU A 5 1.50 -12.90 8.36
N LEU A 6 1.49 -11.72 7.74
CA LEU A 6 2.69 -11.10 7.18
C LEU A 6 3.71 -10.80 8.28
N THR A 7 3.28 -10.22 9.39
CA THR A 7 4.13 -9.94 10.56
C THR A 7 4.70 -11.23 11.16
N ALA A 8 3.89 -12.28 11.30
CA ALA A 8 4.35 -13.58 11.78
C ALA A 8 5.35 -14.23 10.81
N ALA A 9 5.08 -14.17 9.50
CA ALA A 9 5.99 -14.70 8.47
C ALA A 9 7.34 -13.98 8.48
N ASN A 10 7.33 -12.65 8.62
CA ASN A 10 8.54 -11.85 8.77
C ASN A 10 9.30 -12.18 10.06
N TYR A 11 8.60 -12.23 11.20
CA TYR A 11 9.20 -12.55 12.51
C TYR A 11 9.86 -13.93 12.53
N LEU A 12 9.20 -14.94 11.94
CA LEU A 12 9.72 -16.30 11.82
C LEU A 12 10.73 -16.49 10.68
N ASN A 13 11.05 -15.42 9.93
CA ASN A 13 11.90 -15.42 8.75
C ASN A 13 11.50 -16.48 7.71
N CYS A 14 10.20 -16.69 7.53
CA CYS A 14 9.64 -17.65 6.59
C CYS A 14 9.46 -16.98 5.22
N LYS A 15 10.54 -16.94 4.43
CA LYS A 15 10.59 -16.20 3.14
C LYS A 15 9.43 -16.53 2.20
N GLY A 16 9.11 -17.80 1.98
CA GLY A 16 8.04 -18.19 1.05
C GLY A 16 6.66 -17.68 1.47
N LEU A 17 6.35 -17.71 2.77
CA LEU A 17 5.10 -17.18 3.30
C LEU A 17 5.08 -15.65 3.25
N LEU A 18 6.21 -15.02 3.57
CA LEU A 18 6.37 -13.57 3.47
C LEU A 18 6.11 -13.10 2.02
N ASP A 19 6.78 -13.71 1.04
CA ASP A 19 6.64 -13.38 -0.38
C ASP A 19 5.18 -13.51 -0.85
N LEU A 20 4.49 -14.60 -0.49
CA LEU A 20 3.08 -14.81 -0.85
C LEU A 20 2.14 -13.79 -0.19
N THR A 21 2.36 -13.46 1.08
CA THR A 21 1.54 -12.47 1.78
C THR A 21 1.79 -11.05 1.27
N CYS A 22 3.04 -10.70 0.96
CA CYS A 22 3.42 -9.44 0.32
C CYS A 22 2.78 -9.31 -1.07
N GLN A 23 2.83 -10.35 -1.89
CA GLN A 23 2.17 -10.35 -3.20
C GLN A 23 0.67 -10.14 -3.05
N LYS A 24 0.02 -10.81 -2.09
CA LYS A 24 -1.41 -10.63 -1.87
C LYS A 24 -1.78 -9.21 -1.45
N VAL A 25 -0.95 -8.56 -0.62
CA VAL A 25 -1.13 -7.15 -0.26
C VAL A 25 -0.94 -6.25 -1.49
N ALA A 26 0.08 -6.51 -2.31
CA ALA A 26 0.31 -5.77 -3.55
C ALA A 26 -0.86 -5.92 -4.53
N ASP A 27 -1.40 -7.12 -4.70
CA ASP A 27 -2.56 -7.38 -5.56
C ASP A 27 -3.83 -6.65 -5.08
N ASN A 28 -3.96 -6.44 -3.76
CA ASN A 28 -5.07 -5.69 -3.21
C ASN A 28 -4.92 -4.16 -3.39
N ILE A 29 -3.69 -3.67 -3.60
CA ILE A 29 -3.40 -2.25 -3.87
C ILE A 29 -3.48 -1.96 -5.37
N LYS A 30 -3.14 -2.96 -6.18
CA LYS A 30 -3.11 -2.86 -7.62
C LYS A 30 -4.46 -2.35 -8.14
N ASP A 31 -4.40 -1.37 -9.04
CA ASP A 31 -5.54 -0.76 -9.73
C ASP A 31 -6.50 0.06 -8.83
N LEU A 32 -6.16 0.29 -7.56
CA LEU A 32 -6.91 1.17 -6.67
C LEU A 32 -6.36 2.60 -6.67
N SER A 33 -7.25 3.57 -6.42
CA SER A 33 -6.84 4.96 -6.21
C SER A 33 -6.10 5.13 -4.86
N PRO A 34 -5.23 6.16 -4.71
CA PRO A 34 -4.59 6.47 -3.43
C PRO A 34 -5.59 6.63 -2.27
N GLU A 35 -6.76 7.20 -2.53
CA GLU A 35 -7.83 7.38 -1.54
C GLU A 35 -8.47 6.05 -1.12
N GLU A 36 -8.72 5.14 -2.08
CA GLU A 36 -9.27 3.82 -1.81
C GLU A 36 -8.28 2.96 -1.00
N VAL A 37 -7.00 3.00 -1.38
CA VAL A 37 -5.91 2.36 -0.63
C VAL A 37 -5.88 2.89 0.80
N ARG A 38 -5.84 4.21 1.00
CA ARG A 38 -5.85 4.83 2.33
C ARG A 38 -7.06 4.38 3.16
N LYS A 39 -8.25 4.28 2.57
CA LYS A 39 -9.46 3.80 3.26
C LYS A 39 -9.36 2.33 3.67
N ILE A 40 -8.90 1.45 2.78
CA ILE A 40 -8.78 0.00 3.05
C ILE A 40 -7.76 -0.27 4.14
N PHE A 41 -6.62 0.43 4.10
CA PHE A 41 -5.54 0.27 5.06
C PHE A 41 -5.70 1.17 6.30
N ASN A 42 -6.78 1.95 6.37
CA ASN A 42 -7.08 2.86 7.46
C ASN A 42 -5.93 3.84 7.76
N ILE A 43 -5.34 4.39 6.68
CA ILE A 43 -4.24 5.35 6.69
C ILE A 43 -4.82 6.76 6.58
N GLN A 44 -4.46 7.63 7.52
CA GLN A 44 -4.80 9.04 7.45
C GLN A 44 -3.93 9.74 6.40
N ASN A 45 -4.53 10.59 5.56
CA ASN A 45 -3.77 11.48 4.69
C ASN A 45 -3.13 12.58 5.56
N ASP A 46 -1.81 12.63 5.57
CA ASP A 46 -0.99 13.57 6.33
C ASP A 46 -0.40 14.69 5.47
N PHE A 47 -0.64 14.66 4.16
CA PHE A 47 -0.28 15.76 3.26
C PHE A 47 -1.23 16.96 3.43
N SER A 48 -0.65 18.16 3.31
CA SER A 48 -1.44 19.35 3.01
C SER A 48 -1.97 19.32 1.57
N GLU A 49 -2.98 20.15 1.27
CA GLU A 49 -3.56 20.22 -0.10
C GLU A 49 -2.51 20.61 -1.15
N GLU A 50 -1.56 21.48 -0.79
CA GLU A 50 -0.47 21.91 -1.68
C GLU A 50 0.52 20.77 -1.95
N GLU A 51 0.96 20.06 -0.90
CA GLU A 51 1.87 18.93 -1.04
C GLU A 51 1.24 17.78 -1.83
N GLU A 52 -0.04 17.48 -1.62
CA GLU A 52 -0.73 16.45 -2.38
C GLU A 52 -0.89 16.85 -3.86
N ALA A 53 -1.12 18.13 -4.16
CA ALA A 53 -1.20 18.63 -5.52
C ALA A 53 0.16 18.53 -6.24
N ASP A 54 1.26 18.90 -5.57
CA ASP A 54 2.62 18.78 -6.11
C ASP A 54 2.99 17.32 -6.36
N VAL A 55 2.73 16.41 -5.41
CA VAL A 55 2.98 14.97 -5.59
C VAL A 55 2.14 14.40 -6.73
N ARG A 56 0.88 14.80 -6.88
CA ARG A 56 0.04 14.37 -8.02
C ARG A 56 0.59 14.86 -9.35
N LYS A 57 1.05 16.11 -9.42
CA LYS A 57 1.66 16.71 -10.61
C LYS A 57 2.96 16.00 -11.00
N GLU A 58 3.82 15.71 -10.02
CA GLU A 58 5.06 14.95 -10.24
C GLU A 58 4.80 13.52 -10.72
N ASN A 59 3.71 12.90 -10.26
CA ASN A 59 3.34 11.52 -10.58
C ASN A 59 2.27 11.40 -11.68
N GLU A 60 2.01 12.46 -12.45
CA GLU A 60 1.03 12.43 -13.57
C GLU A 60 1.30 11.31 -14.58
N TRP A 61 2.57 10.90 -14.74
CA TRP A 61 2.98 9.82 -15.63
C TRP A 61 2.40 8.45 -15.24
N ALA A 62 2.09 8.24 -13.95
CA ALA A 62 1.53 6.99 -13.45
C ALA A 62 0.01 6.89 -13.63
N PHE A 63 -0.65 8.01 -13.96
CA PHE A 63 -2.10 8.11 -14.19
C PHE A 63 -2.46 8.34 -15.67
N LYS A 64 -1.48 8.17 -16.58
CA LYS A 64 -1.65 8.27 -18.04
C LYS A 64 -1.92 6.92 -18.71
#